data_AF-A0A0N0D0S9-F1
#
_entry.id   AF-A0A0N0D0S9-F1
#
_cell.length_a   1.000
_cell.length_b   1.000
_cell.length_c   1.000
_cell.angle_alpha   90.00
_cell.angle_beta   90.00
_cell.angle_gamma   90.00
#
_symmetry.space_group_name_H-M   'P 1'
#
loop_
_entity.id
_entity.type
_entity.pdbx_description
1 polymer ?
#
loop_
_entity_poly.entity_id
_entity_poly.type
_entity_poly.pdbx_seq_one_letter_code
_entity_poly.pdbx_strand_id
1 'polypeptide(L)'
;DLTVINRRLIKAKQGITRVTNAIGSRLIDYNLLIPREIQIYSKSGRSILQALVEGIKNPVEAVNRATYYSENLHIPDRKKKYQRLVEALTALPDITVHVRQLFNSLMNEANYFQNQCLIYQNWISELLQNLSISYDDGRVLTGTDIVKLLKTIPGVGTRFGEILISEASLDIEKRFGHAQALESFAGFDPSKTYSADKIRSTKSKKGNKFIHSTTIQIAQSILQHGKKDK
;
A
#
# COMPACT_ATOMS: atom_id res chain seq x y z
N ASP A 1 -10.00 18.00 -9.74
CA ASP A 1 -10.32 17.08 -8.61
C ASP A 1 -9.56 15.77 -8.58
N LEU A 2 -9.47 15.02 -9.70
CA LEU A 2 -8.81 13.70 -9.72
C LEU A 2 -7.40 13.70 -9.11
N THR A 3 -6.56 14.69 -9.44
CA THR A 3 -5.21 14.87 -8.86
C THR A 3 -5.23 15.01 -7.33
N VAL A 4 -6.14 15.83 -6.80
CA VAL A 4 -6.23 16.11 -5.37
C VAL A 4 -6.63 14.85 -4.62
N ILE A 5 -7.67 14.16 -5.08
CA ILE A 5 -8.15 12.92 -4.46
C ILE A 5 -7.10 11.81 -4.57
N ASN A 6 -6.41 11.69 -5.72
CA ASN A 6 -5.31 10.73 -5.88
C ASN A 6 -4.21 10.95 -4.84
N ARG A 7 -3.80 12.21 -4.62
CA ARG A 7 -2.79 12.54 -3.61
C ARG A 7 -3.29 12.29 -2.18
N ARG A 8 -4.58 12.52 -1.90
CA ARG A 8 -5.21 12.19 -0.61
C ARG A 8 -5.23 10.68 -0.36
N LEU A 9 -5.52 9.86 -1.36
CA LEU A 9 -5.42 8.39 -1.27
C LEU A 9 -4.00 7.94 -0.91
N ILE A 10 -2.97 8.55 -1.49
CA ILE A 10 -1.57 8.27 -1.13
C ILE A 10 -1.31 8.62 0.33
N LYS A 11 -1.81 9.77 0.80
CA LYS A 11 -1.68 10.18 2.20
C LYS A 11 -2.41 9.26 3.17
N ALA A 12 -3.61 8.78 2.81
CA ALA A 12 -4.36 7.83 3.61
C ALA A 12 -3.61 6.48 3.72
N LYS A 13 -3.06 5.97 2.61
CA LYS A 13 -2.21 4.76 2.62
C LYS A 13 -0.97 4.93 3.50
N GLN A 14 -0.30 6.08 3.42
CA GLN A 14 0.82 6.42 4.32
C GLN A 14 0.37 6.50 5.78
N GLY A 15 -0.84 6.96 6.05
CA GLY A 15 -1.48 6.93 7.37
C GLY A 15 -1.57 5.51 7.92
N ILE A 16 -2.12 4.57 7.15
CA ILE A 16 -2.20 3.15 7.53
C ILE A 16 -0.81 2.62 7.89
N THR A 17 0.21 2.87 7.05
CA THR A 17 1.58 2.40 7.31
C THR A 17 2.14 2.98 8.61
N ARG A 18 1.99 4.29 8.83
CA ARG A 18 2.47 4.94 10.06
C ARG A 18 1.81 4.36 11.31
N VAL A 19 0.50 4.21 11.30
CA VAL A 19 -0.25 3.66 12.44
C VAL A 19 0.09 2.19 12.67
N THR A 20 0.21 1.39 11.61
CA THR A 20 0.62 -0.02 11.72
C THR A 20 2.01 -0.16 12.35
N ASN A 21 2.95 0.69 11.95
CA ASN A 21 4.28 0.73 12.55
C ASN A 21 4.22 1.16 14.02
N ALA A 22 3.39 2.16 14.35
CA ALA A 22 3.19 2.58 15.73
C ALA A 22 2.62 1.46 16.61
N ILE A 23 1.61 0.72 16.12
CA ILE A 23 1.09 -0.48 16.79
C ILE A 23 2.22 -1.50 17.00
N GLY A 24 3.00 -1.79 15.96
CA GLY A 24 4.13 -2.71 16.06
C GLY A 24 5.16 -2.30 17.11
N SER A 25 5.53 -1.02 17.14
CA SER A 25 6.44 -0.49 18.16
C SER A 25 5.86 -0.61 19.57
N ARG A 26 4.58 -0.27 19.78
CA ARG A 26 3.93 -0.42 21.09
C ARG A 26 3.84 -1.88 21.53
N LEU A 27 3.54 -2.80 20.62
CA LEU A 27 3.54 -4.24 20.93
C LEU A 27 4.91 -4.69 21.47
N ILE A 28 6.00 -4.22 20.85
CA ILE A 28 7.37 -4.51 21.32
C ILE A 28 7.61 -3.92 22.71
N ASP A 29 7.22 -2.66 22.95
CA ASP A 29 7.41 -1.98 24.25
C ASP A 29 6.75 -2.73 25.41
N TYR A 30 5.64 -3.44 25.15
CA TYR A 30 4.90 -4.24 26.14
C TYR A 30 5.21 -5.74 26.07
N ASN A 31 6.29 -6.14 25.42
CA ASN A 31 6.73 -7.53 25.28
C ASN A 31 5.69 -8.48 24.64
N LEU A 32 4.88 -7.94 23.72
CA LEU A 32 3.90 -8.68 22.91
C LEU A 32 4.47 -8.96 21.52
N LEU A 33 5.32 -9.98 21.42
CA LEU A 33 6.19 -10.21 20.25
C LEU A 33 5.48 -10.98 19.12
N ILE A 34 4.47 -10.37 18.51
CA ILE A 34 3.73 -11.00 17.40
C ILE A 34 4.73 -11.42 16.28
N PRO A 35 4.68 -12.68 15.80
CA PRO A 35 5.54 -13.15 14.73
C PRO A 35 5.49 -12.26 13.49
N ARG A 36 6.64 -11.95 12.89
CA ARG A 36 6.77 -11.00 11.76
C ARG A 36 5.95 -11.40 10.54
N GLU A 37 5.68 -12.69 10.38
CA GLU A 37 4.88 -13.24 9.29
C GLU A 37 3.40 -12.89 9.42
N ILE A 38 2.96 -12.46 10.61
CA ILE A 38 1.59 -12.04 10.87
C ILE A 38 1.54 -10.54 10.72
N GLN A 39 0.96 -10.10 9.61
CA GLN A 39 0.67 -8.69 9.42
C GLN A 39 -0.28 -8.23 10.52
N ILE A 40 0.15 -7.24 11.30
CA ILE A 40 -0.58 -6.62 12.41
C ILE A 40 -2.03 -6.30 12.03
N TYR A 41 -2.25 -5.89 10.78
CA TYR A 41 -3.55 -5.45 10.31
C TYR A 41 -4.27 -6.42 9.35
N SER A 42 -3.79 -7.67 9.27
CA SER A 42 -4.54 -8.79 8.70
C SER A 42 -5.80 -9.11 9.53
N LYS A 43 -6.73 -9.92 8.99
CA LYS A 43 -7.90 -10.38 9.74
C LYS A 43 -7.50 -10.99 11.09
N SER A 44 -6.52 -11.90 11.09
CA SER A 44 -5.99 -12.51 12.31
C SER A 44 -5.31 -11.52 13.25
N GLY A 45 -4.46 -10.63 12.72
CA GLY A 45 -3.77 -9.62 13.53
C GLY A 45 -4.74 -8.66 14.22
N ARG A 46 -5.79 -8.22 13.51
CA ARG A 46 -6.86 -7.41 14.10
C ARG A 46 -7.65 -8.14 15.17
N SER A 47 -7.99 -9.41 14.96
CA SER A 47 -8.68 -10.21 15.98
C SER A 47 -7.87 -10.30 17.27
N ILE A 48 -6.54 -10.46 17.16
CA ILE A 48 -5.64 -10.52 18.33
C ILE A 48 -5.55 -9.16 19.00
N LEU A 49 -5.39 -8.07 18.24
CA LEU A 49 -5.39 -6.72 18.81
C LEU A 49 -6.74 -6.38 19.48
N GLN A 50 -7.84 -6.84 18.90
CA GLN A 50 -9.18 -6.66 19.45
C GLN A 50 -9.33 -7.42 20.77
N ALA A 51 -8.83 -8.66 20.86
CA ALA A 51 -8.76 -9.41 22.12
C ALA A 51 -7.97 -8.64 23.20
N LEU A 52 -6.84 -8.04 22.83
CA LEU A 52 -6.07 -7.19 23.72
C LEU A 52 -6.88 -5.99 24.19
N VAL A 53 -7.58 -5.29 23.29
CA VAL A 53 -8.41 -4.12 23.61
C VAL A 53 -9.57 -4.49 24.55
N GLU A 54 -10.21 -5.63 24.32
CA GLU A 54 -11.27 -6.20 25.15
C GLU A 54 -10.77 -6.62 26.54
N GLY A 55 -9.44 -6.74 26.72
CA GLY A 55 -8.85 -7.09 27.98
C GLY A 55 -8.80 -8.59 28.26
N ILE A 56 -8.80 -9.40 27.20
CA ILE A 56 -8.56 -10.84 27.30
C ILE A 56 -7.18 -11.07 27.90
N LYS A 57 -7.14 -11.74 29.05
CA LYS A 57 -5.90 -12.03 29.77
C LYS A 57 -5.28 -13.36 29.35
N ASN A 58 -6.09 -14.32 28.90
CA ASN A 58 -5.62 -15.64 28.53
C ASN A 58 -5.02 -15.61 27.11
N PRO A 59 -3.73 -15.94 26.92
CA PRO A 59 -3.09 -15.95 25.60
C PRO A 59 -3.76 -16.91 24.61
N VAL A 60 -4.18 -18.09 25.06
CA VAL A 60 -4.87 -19.09 24.23
C VAL A 60 -6.21 -18.56 23.73
N GLU A 61 -6.96 -17.90 24.61
CA GLU A 61 -8.24 -17.28 24.27
C GLU A 61 -8.05 -16.17 23.23
N ALA A 62 -7.03 -15.31 23.41
CA ALA A 62 -6.72 -14.24 22.47
C ALA A 62 -6.32 -14.79 21.08
N VAL A 63 -5.49 -15.82 21.02
CA VAL A 63 -5.09 -16.46 19.75
C VAL A 63 -6.28 -17.16 19.09
N ASN A 64 -7.19 -17.75 19.86
CA ASN A 64 -8.38 -18.41 19.31
C ASN A 64 -9.32 -17.45 18.58
N ARG A 65 -9.28 -16.14 18.87
CA ARG A 65 -9.99 -15.11 18.08
C ARG A 65 -9.45 -15.01 16.64
N ALA A 66 -8.21 -15.41 16.38
CA ALA A 66 -7.65 -15.53 15.05
C ALA A 66 -7.97 -16.89 14.42
N THR A 67 -9.24 -17.08 14.04
CA THR A 67 -9.80 -18.38 13.62
C THR A 67 -8.98 -19.14 12.57
N TYR A 68 -8.36 -18.42 11.63
CA TYR A 68 -7.49 -19.01 10.62
C TYR A 68 -6.41 -19.94 11.19
N TYR A 69 -5.82 -19.61 12.35
CA TYR A 69 -4.80 -20.44 12.98
C TYR A 69 -5.37 -21.53 13.88
N SER A 70 -6.43 -21.22 14.65
CA SER A 70 -7.04 -22.17 15.58
C SER A 70 -7.82 -23.29 14.88
N GLU A 71 -8.43 -23.03 13.72
CA GLU A 71 -9.18 -24.03 12.96
C GLU A 71 -8.28 -24.97 12.13
N ASN A 72 -7.04 -24.55 11.85
CA ASN A 72 -6.13 -25.25 10.94
C ASN A 72 -4.95 -25.93 11.65
N LEU A 73 -5.12 -26.33 12.91
CA LEU A 73 -4.06 -26.97 13.71
C LEU A 73 -3.59 -28.33 13.18
N HIS A 74 -4.36 -28.95 12.27
CA HIS A 74 -3.94 -30.16 11.56
C HIS A 74 -2.77 -29.91 10.59
N ILE A 75 -2.56 -28.65 10.15
CA ILE A 75 -1.44 -28.27 9.29
C ILE A 75 -0.22 -27.95 10.18
N PRO A 76 0.92 -28.66 10.05
CA PRO A 76 2.07 -28.50 10.95
C PRO A 76 2.58 -27.06 11.05
N ASP A 77 2.70 -26.36 9.92
CA ASP A 77 3.13 -24.96 9.90
C ASP A 77 2.16 -24.01 10.62
N ARG A 78 0.86 -24.30 10.58
CA ARG A 78 -0.16 -23.49 11.25
C ARG A 78 -0.17 -23.76 12.75
N LYS A 79 -0.01 -25.02 13.16
CA LYS A 79 0.18 -25.40 14.56
C LYS A 79 1.40 -24.72 15.17
N LYS A 80 2.53 -24.70 14.47
CA LYS A 80 3.75 -24.00 14.90
C LYS A 80 3.54 -22.49 15.06
N LYS A 81 2.84 -21.86 14.11
CA LYS A 81 2.49 -20.42 14.20
C LYS A 81 1.54 -20.12 15.35
N TYR A 82 0.55 -20.98 15.57
CA TYR A 82 -0.37 -20.88 16.70
C TYR A 82 0.38 -20.91 18.04
N GLN A 83 1.29 -21.87 18.22
CA GLN A 83 2.09 -21.96 19.45
C GLN A 83 2.95 -20.71 19.69
N ARG A 84 3.67 -20.25 18.66
CA ARG A 84 4.45 -19.01 18.73
C ARG A 84 3.60 -17.78 19.07
N LEU A 85 2.37 -17.72 18.57
CA LEU A 85 1.43 -16.65 18.91
C LEU A 85 1.03 -16.70 20.38
N VAL A 86 0.77 -17.89 20.93
CA VAL A 86 0.44 -18.06 22.35
C VAL A 86 1.61 -17.61 23.22
N GLU A 87 2.83 -18.06 22.88
CA GLU A 87 4.08 -17.63 23.55
C GLU A 87 4.26 -16.11 23.51
N ALA A 88 4.05 -15.50 22.33
CA ALA A 88 4.18 -14.06 22.12
C ALA A 88 3.19 -13.20 22.93
N LEU A 89 2.11 -13.79 23.46
CA LEU A 89 1.04 -13.09 24.16
C LEU A 89 1.02 -13.39 25.66
N THR A 90 2.05 -14.06 26.19
CA THR A 90 2.17 -14.41 27.61
C THR A 90 2.15 -13.20 28.55
N ALA A 91 2.55 -12.01 28.09
CA ALA A 91 2.48 -10.76 28.84
C ALA A 91 1.08 -10.11 28.89
N LEU A 92 0.06 -10.67 28.22
CA LEU A 92 -1.31 -10.13 28.20
C LEU A 92 -1.93 -9.85 29.59
N PRO A 93 -1.77 -10.71 30.62
CA PRO A 93 -2.33 -10.46 31.94
C PRO A 93 -1.84 -9.15 32.60
N ASP A 94 -0.62 -8.72 32.26
CA ASP A 94 0.05 -7.56 32.85
C ASP A 94 -0.28 -6.24 32.11
N ILE A 95 -1.02 -6.32 31.00
CA ILE A 95 -1.38 -5.16 30.19
C ILE A 95 -2.46 -4.33 30.91
N THR A 96 -2.10 -3.10 31.26
CA THR A 96 -2.99 -2.18 31.96
C THR A 96 -4.10 -1.65 31.06
N VAL A 97 -5.17 -1.14 31.68
CA VAL A 97 -6.30 -0.55 30.94
C VAL A 97 -5.89 0.60 30.02
N HIS A 98 -4.94 1.45 30.43
CA HIS A 98 -4.49 2.58 29.62
C HIS A 98 -3.74 2.12 28.36
N VAL A 99 -2.96 1.05 28.47
CA VAL A 99 -2.27 0.44 27.32
C VAL A 99 -3.30 -0.14 26.34
N ARG A 100 -4.33 -0.82 26.84
CA ARG A 100 -5.43 -1.30 25.99
C ARG A 100 -6.14 -0.16 25.26
N GLN A 101 -6.42 0.95 25.96
CA GLN A 101 -7.03 2.13 25.36
C GLN A 101 -6.12 2.81 24.33
N LEU A 102 -4.80 2.79 24.52
CA LEU A 102 -3.84 3.23 23.52
C LEU A 102 -3.93 2.39 22.23
N PHE A 103 -3.96 1.06 22.35
CA PHE A 103 -4.14 0.18 21.19
C PHE A 103 -5.49 0.40 20.51
N ASN A 104 -6.57 0.59 21.28
CA ASN A 104 -7.88 0.93 20.73
C ASN A 104 -7.84 2.23 19.90
N SER A 105 -7.21 3.28 20.43
CA SER A 105 -7.02 4.55 19.73
C SER A 105 -6.27 4.37 18.41
N LEU A 106 -5.15 3.62 18.43
CA LEU A 106 -4.38 3.32 17.21
C LEU A 106 -5.19 2.49 16.20
N MET A 107 -5.97 1.51 16.67
CA MET A 107 -6.85 0.73 15.78
C MET A 107 -7.92 1.61 15.13
N ASN A 108 -8.48 2.55 15.87
CA ASN A 108 -9.45 3.52 15.35
C ASN A 108 -8.82 4.47 14.34
N GLU A 109 -7.60 4.93 14.56
CA GLU A 109 -6.85 5.75 13.59
C GLU A 109 -6.57 4.96 12.30
N ALA A 110 -6.18 3.68 12.42
CA ALA A 110 -6.01 2.82 11.26
C ALA A 110 -7.33 2.63 10.49
N ASN A 111 -8.43 2.34 11.21
CA ASN A 111 -9.77 2.20 10.63
C ASN A 111 -10.21 3.46 9.89
N TYR A 112 -9.94 4.65 10.46
CA TYR A 112 -10.19 5.93 9.80
C TYR A 112 -9.48 6.02 8.45
N PHE A 113 -8.17 5.75 8.40
CA PHE A 113 -7.43 5.80 7.13
C PHE A 113 -7.89 4.75 6.13
N GLN A 114 -8.35 3.57 6.58
CA GLN A 114 -8.95 2.58 5.68
C GLN A 114 -10.23 3.08 5.04
N ASN A 115 -11.13 3.64 5.85
CA ASN A 115 -12.39 4.20 5.36
C ASN A 115 -12.11 5.34 4.37
N GLN A 116 -11.13 6.21 4.67
CA GLN A 116 -10.69 7.24 3.73
C GLN A 116 -10.16 6.64 2.43
N CYS A 117 -9.40 5.54 2.47
CA CYS A 117 -8.94 4.87 1.25
C CYS A 117 -10.11 4.39 0.38
N LEU A 118 -11.11 3.75 0.99
CA LEU A 118 -12.31 3.28 0.27
C LEU A 118 -13.07 4.44 -0.36
N ILE A 119 -13.31 5.51 0.40
CA ILE A 119 -13.99 6.72 -0.09
C ILE A 119 -13.25 7.31 -1.30
N TYR A 120 -11.94 7.52 -1.18
CA TYR A 120 -11.15 8.09 -2.27
C TYR A 120 -11.07 7.18 -3.49
N GLN A 121 -11.04 5.85 -3.31
CA GLN A 121 -11.07 4.90 -4.42
C GLN A 121 -12.39 4.96 -5.19
N ASN A 122 -13.51 5.08 -4.48
CA ASN A 122 -14.82 5.24 -5.11
C ASN A 122 -14.90 6.54 -5.93
N TRP A 123 -14.47 7.67 -5.34
CA TRP A 123 -14.44 8.95 -6.05
C TRP A 123 -13.48 8.95 -7.24
N ILE A 124 -12.32 8.31 -7.13
CA ILE A 124 -11.40 8.16 -8.28
C ILE A 124 -12.07 7.37 -9.40
N SER A 125 -12.78 6.29 -9.06
CA SER A 125 -13.48 5.47 -10.06
C SER A 125 -14.58 6.26 -10.78
N GLU A 126 -15.39 7.02 -10.03
CA GLU A 126 -16.42 7.89 -10.58
C GLU A 126 -15.84 8.99 -11.48
N LEU A 127 -14.80 9.70 -11.00
CA LEU A 127 -14.15 10.75 -11.79
C LEU A 127 -13.52 10.20 -13.07
N LEU A 128 -12.95 8.99 -13.03
CA LEU A 128 -12.41 8.35 -14.23
C LEU A 128 -13.49 7.92 -15.22
N GLN A 129 -14.68 7.54 -14.76
CA GLN A 129 -15.82 7.22 -15.64
C GLN A 129 -16.35 8.48 -16.35
N ASN A 130 -16.33 9.62 -15.65
CA ASN A 130 -16.84 10.90 -16.17
C ASN A 130 -15.83 11.63 -17.07
N LEU A 131 -14.55 11.26 -17.01
CA LEU A 131 -13.53 11.76 -17.93
C LEU A 131 -13.60 10.99 -19.24
N SER A 132 -13.64 11.69 -20.37
CA SER A 132 -13.61 11.08 -21.70
C SER A 132 -12.68 11.83 -22.66
N ILE A 133 -12.15 11.08 -23.63
CA ILE A 133 -11.34 11.58 -24.74
C ILE A 133 -11.90 11.00 -26.04
N SER A 134 -12.04 11.85 -27.04
CA SER A 134 -12.48 11.48 -28.39
C SER A 134 -11.29 11.44 -29.34
N TYR A 135 -11.25 10.44 -30.20
CA TYR A 135 -10.25 10.27 -31.25
C TYR A 135 -10.84 10.61 -32.62
N ASP A 136 -9.96 10.94 -33.58
CA ASP A 136 -10.35 11.35 -34.94
C ASP A 136 -11.13 10.27 -35.70
N ASP A 137 -10.95 9.00 -35.34
CA ASP A 137 -11.68 7.86 -35.90
C ASP A 137 -13.06 7.62 -35.26
N GLY A 138 -13.52 8.55 -34.41
CA GLY A 138 -14.82 8.51 -33.75
C GLY A 138 -14.87 7.66 -32.48
N ARG A 139 -13.76 7.01 -32.07
CA ARG A 139 -13.71 6.33 -30.77
C ARG A 139 -13.78 7.33 -29.62
N VAL A 140 -14.52 6.98 -28.58
CA VAL A 140 -14.54 7.71 -27.31
C VAL A 140 -14.14 6.75 -26.20
N LEU A 141 -13.08 7.10 -25.46
CA LEU A 141 -12.59 6.31 -24.34
C LEU A 141 -12.78 7.09 -23.04
N THR A 142 -13.23 6.40 -21.99
CA THR A 142 -13.25 6.99 -20.65
C THR A 142 -11.87 6.90 -20.00
N GLY A 143 -11.66 7.67 -18.93
CA GLY A 143 -10.50 7.50 -18.06
C GLY A 143 -10.35 6.05 -17.56
N THR A 144 -11.46 5.35 -17.29
CA THR A 144 -11.40 3.93 -16.90
C THR A 144 -10.90 3.03 -18.04
N ASP A 145 -11.25 3.32 -19.28
CA ASP A 145 -10.79 2.55 -20.44
C ASP A 145 -9.31 2.79 -20.72
N ILE A 146 -8.85 4.04 -20.56
CA ILE A 146 -7.41 4.34 -20.62
C ILE A 146 -6.64 3.61 -19.51
N VAL A 147 -7.16 3.54 -18.27
CA VAL A 147 -6.54 2.73 -17.20
C VAL A 147 -6.47 1.25 -17.58
N LYS A 148 -7.53 0.70 -18.20
CA LYS A 148 -7.52 -0.71 -18.66
C LYS A 148 -6.48 -0.93 -19.75
N LEU A 149 -6.33 -0.01 -20.70
CA LEU A 149 -5.30 -0.06 -21.73
C LEU A 149 -3.90 0.02 -21.12
N LEU A 150 -3.65 0.94 -20.19
CA LEU A 150 -2.34 1.04 -19.53
C LEU A 150 -1.96 -0.24 -18.79
N LYS A 151 -2.93 -0.97 -18.23
CA LYS A 151 -2.69 -2.26 -17.56
C LYS A 151 -2.23 -3.38 -18.49
N THR A 152 -2.31 -3.22 -19.81
CA THR A 152 -1.75 -4.20 -20.76
C THR A 152 -0.22 -4.08 -20.85
N ILE A 153 0.36 -3.00 -20.33
CA ILE A 153 1.82 -2.83 -20.24
C ILE A 153 2.34 -3.72 -19.08
N PRO A 154 3.37 -4.55 -19.30
CA PRO A 154 3.95 -5.40 -18.25
C PRO A 154 4.33 -4.61 -17.00
N GLY A 155 3.91 -5.11 -15.84
CA GLY A 155 4.16 -4.49 -14.54
C GLY A 155 3.30 -3.26 -14.21
N VAL A 156 2.51 -2.74 -15.16
CA VAL A 156 1.61 -1.61 -14.93
C VAL A 156 0.30 -2.08 -14.32
N GLY A 157 0.01 -1.63 -13.10
CA GLY A 157 -1.27 -1.88 -12.43
C GLY A 157 -2.25 -0.70 -12.54
N THR A 158 -3.50 -0.91 -12.13
CA THR A 158 -4.56 0.11 -12.08
C THR A 158 -4.07 1.40 -11.43
N ARG A 159 -3.31 1.28 -10.33
CA ARG A 159 -2.84 2.40 -9.54
C ARG A 159 -1.93 3.36 -10.33
N PHE A 160 -1.11 2.81 -11.22
CA PHE A 160 -0.25 3.64 -12.04
C PHE A 160 -1.05 4.40 -13.09
N GLY A 161 -2.03 3.75 -13.75
CA GLY A 161 -2.91 4.43 -14.69
C GLY A 161 -3.68 5.58 -14.05
N GLU A 162 -4.25 5.36 -12.85
CA GLU A 162 -4.91 6.41 -12.06
C GLU A 162 -3.98 7.60 -11.80
N ILE A 163 -2.74 7.34 -11.35
CA ILE A 163 -1.76 8.37 -11.03
C ILE A 163 -1.36 9.11 -12.31
N LEU A 164 -1.05 8.37 -13.38
CA LEU A 164 -0.62 8.94 -14.66
C LEU A 164 -1.69 9.89 -15.19
N ILE A 165 -2.94 9.44 -15.35
CA ILE A 165 -4.03 10.30 -15.83
C ILE A 165 -4.22 11.51 -14.92
N SER A 166 -4.16 11.31 -13.60
CA SER A 166 -4.38 12.40 -12.63
C SER A 166 -3.29 13.47 -12.63
N GLU A 167 -2.04 13.11 -12.96
CA GLU A 167 -0.89 14.01 -12.89
C GLU A 167 -0.51 14.54 -14.29
N ALA A 168 -0.74 13.73 -15.33
CA ALA A 168 -0.32 13.93 -16.72
C ALA A 168 -1.45 14.34 -17.66
N SER A 169 -2.74 14.32 -17.27
CA SER A 169 -3.91 14.50 -18.15
C SER A 169 -4.36 13.19 -18.82
N LEU A 170 -5.61 13.17 -19.27
CA LEU A 170 -6.16 12.10 -20.11
C LEU A 170 -5.55 12.12 -21.52
N ASP A 171 -5.40 13.32 -22.07
CA ASP A 171 -4.73 13.56 -23.36
C ASP A 171 -3.24 13.89 -23.13
N ILE A 172 -2.43 12.82 -23.07
CA ILE A 172 -0.99 12.91 -22.80
C ILE A 172 -0.24 13.46 -24.02
N GLU A 173 -0.66 13.07 -25.22
CA GLU A 173 -0.02 13.50 -26.47
C GLU A 173 -0.18 15.01 -26.66
N LYS A 174 -1.40 15.54 -26.52
CA LYS A 174 -1.63 16.99 -26.61
C LYS A 174 -0.87 17.78 -25.56
N ARG A 175 -0.65 17.21 -24.36
CA ARG A 175 0.04 17.91 -23.28
C ARG A 175 1.55 17.92 -23.43
N PHE A 176 2.16 16.81 -23.86
CA PHE A 176 3.61 16.64 -23.86
C PHE A 176 4.24 16.59 -25.24
N GLY A 177 3.47 16.27 -26.29
CA GLY A 177 3.92 16.11 -27.68
C GLY A 177 4.79 14.86 -27.91
N HIS A 178 5.64 14.48 -26.96
CA HIS A 178 6.54 13.34 -27.07
C HIS A 178 6.89 12.74 -25.70
N ALA A 179 7.29 11.47 -25.68
CA ALA A 179 7.54 10.72 -24.44
C ALA A 179 8.62 11.34 -23.54
N GLN A 180 9.66 11.92 -24.13
CA GLN A 180 10.79 12.53 -23.42
C GLN A 180 10.36 13.75 -22.60
N ALA A 181 9.31 14.47 -23.03
CA ALA A 181 8.73 15.55 -22.25
C ALA A 181 7.99 15.01 -21.01
N LEU A 182 7.27 13.89 -21.13
CA LEU A 182 6.65 13.20 -19.99
C LEU A 182 7.71 12.64 -19.02
N GLU A 183 8.80 12.05 -19.53
CA GLU A 183 9.92 11.55 -18.72
C GLU A 183 10.57 12.69 -17.92
N SER A 184 10.89 13.80 -18.58
CA SER A 184 11.44 15.00 -17.95
C SER A 184 10.47 15.57 -16.92
N PHE A 185 9.16 15.61 -17.24
CA PHE A 185 8.11 16.03 -16.30
C PHE A 185 8.06 15.13 -15.07
N ALA A 186 8.24 13.82 -15.22
CA ALA A 186 8.37 12.88 -14.12
C ALA A 186 9.71 13.01 -13.37
N GLY A 187 10.66 13.81 -13.86
CA GLY A 187 11.97 14.02 -13.22
C GLY A 187 13.00 12.93 -13.56
N PHE A 188 12.72 12.12 -14.58
CA PHE A 188 13.73 11.24 -15.18
C PHE A 188 14.68 12.07 -16.05
N ASP A 189 15.94 11.63 -16.11
CA ASP A 189 16.98 12.33 -16.85
C ASP A 189 17.83 11.35 -17.66
N PRO A 190 17.49 11.09 -18.93
CA PRO A 190 18.24 10.18 -19.78
C PRO A 190 19.65 10.70 -20.09
N SER A 191 19.90 12.01 -19.93
CA SER A 191 21.22 12.63 -20.15
C SER A 191 22.25 12.30 -19.07
N LYS A 192 21.87 11.57 -18.02
CA LYS A 192 22.82 11.03 -17.04
C LYS A 192 23.69 9.95 -17.68
N THR A 193 24.82 10.37 -18.23
CA THR A 193 25.84 9.49 -18.77
C THR A 193 26.61 8.80 -17.64
N TYR A 194 26.63 7.46 -17.65
CA TYR A 194 27.59 6.65 -16.91
C TYR A 194 28.92 6.69 -17.66
N SER A 195 29.82 7.60 -17.31
CA SER A 195 31.17 7.61 -17.87
C SER A 195 32.12 6.88 -16.91
N ALA A 196 32.72 5.77 -17.38
CA ALA A 196 33.78 5.02 -16.69
C ALA A 196 33.47 4.64 -15.22
N ASP A 197 32.36 3.92 -15.00
CA ASP A 197 31.92 3.40 -13.68
C ASP A 197 31.79 4.41 -12.54
N LYS A 198 31.88 5.72 -12.83
CA LYS A 198 31.75 6.78 -11.84
C LYS A 198 30.40 7.48 -11.98
N ILE A 199 29.63 7.44 -10.89
CA ILE A 199 28.37 8.17 -10.78
C ILE A 199 28.67 9.66 -10.67
N ARG A 200 28.50 10.41 -11.78
CA ARG A 200 28.69 11.87 -11.80
C ARG A 200 27.62 12.63 -10.99
N SER A 201 26.41 12.07 -10.81
CA SER A 201 25.36 12.65 -9.97
C SER A 201 24.26 11.66 -9.60
N THR A 202 24.06 11.44 -8.29
CA THR A 202 22.99 10.57 -7.74
C THR A 202 21.64 11.27 -7.61
N LYS A 203 21.57 12.60 -7.72
CA LYS A 203 20.33 13.37 -7.48
C LYS A 203 19.40 13.30 -8.68
N SER A 204 18.20 12.74 -8.55
CA SER A 204 17.15 12.87 -9.58
C SER A 204 16.76 14.35 -9.77
N LYS A 205 16.35 14.73 -10.99
CA LYS A 205 15.81 16.06 -11.25
C LYS A 205 14.52 16.27 -10.45
N LYS A 206 14.20 17.53 -10.13
CA LYS A 206 12.88 17.86 -9.56
C LYS A 206 11.84 17.64 -10.65
N GLY A 207 10.89 16.74 -10.40
CA GLY A 207 9.77 16.45 -11.30
C GLY A 207 8.55 15.97 -10.52
N ASN A 208 7.57 15.44 -11.23
CA ASN A 208 6.36 14.87 -10.64
C ASN A 208 6.69 13.62 -9.83
N LYS A 209 6.91 13.81 -8.53
CA LYS A 209 7.29 12.74 -7.59
C LYS A 209 6.31 11.56 -7.57
N PHE A 210 5.04 11.76 -7.91
CA PHE A 210 4.04 10.69 -7.87
C PHE A 210 4.20 9.75 -9.06
N ILE A 211 4.35 10.31 -10.27
CA ILE A 211 4.69 9.53 -11.47
C ILE A 211 6.06 8.87 -11.27
N HIS A 212 7.07 9.63 -10.83
CA HIS A 212 8.44 9.13 -10.62
C HIS A 212 8.49 7.91 -9.68
N SER A 213 7.95 8.06 -8.47
CA SER A 213 8.01 7.00 -7.45
C SER A 213 7.22 5.75 -7.85
N THR A 214 6.07 5.92 -8.50
CA THR A 214 5.26 4.78 -8.97
C THR A 214 5.95 4.07 -10.13
N THR A 215 6.58 4.81 -11.04
CA THR A 215 7.35 4.23 -12.15
C THR A 215 8.54 3.41 -11.64
N ILE A 216 9.28 3.93 -10.65
CA ILE A 216 10.38 3.19 -10.01
C ILE A 216 9.87 1.90 -9.36
N GLN A 217 8.74 1.94 -8.66
CA GLN A 217 8.16 0.75 -8.03
C GLN A 217 7.79 -0.32 -9.06
N ILE A 218 7.23 0.09 -10.20
CA ILE A 218 6.95 -0.84 -11.31
C ILE A 218 8.23 -1.46 -11.83
N ALA A 219 9.25 -0.64 -12.14
CA ALA A 219 10.53 -1.13 -12.65
C ALA A 219 11.18 -2.12 -11.68
N GLN A 220 11.19 -1.82 -10.37
CA GLN A 220 11.70 -2.72 -9.34
C GLN A 220 10.92 -4.04 -9.27
N SER A 221 9.58 -3.96 -9.33
CA SER A 221 8.73 -5.15 -9.36
C SER A 221 9.05 -6.05 -10.56
N ILE A 222 9.19 -5.47 -11.75
CA ILE A 222 9.57 -6.20 -12.97
C ILE A 222 10.95 -6.85 -12.81
N LEU A 223 11.94 -6.14 -12.26
CA LEU A 223 13.28 -6.70 -12.05
C LEU A 223 13.30 -7.86 -11.03
N GLN A 224 12.44 -7.81 -10.02
CA GLN A 224 12.33 -8.87 -8.99
C GLN A 224 11.59 -10.10 -9.52
N HIS A 225 10.53 -9.90 -10.29
CA HIS A 225 9.66 -10.98 -10.76
C HIS A 225 10.09 -11.54 -12.12
N GLY A 226 10.62 -10.72 -13.03
CA GLY A 226 11.10 -11.14 -14.36
C GLY A 226 12.37 -12.00 -14.34
N LYS A 227 13.05 -12.13 -13.19
CA LYS A 227 14.13 -13.11 -13.01
C LYS A 227 13.63 -14.54 -12.75
N LYS A 228 12.34 -14.74 -12.47
CA LYS A 228 11.78 -16.08 -12.22
C LYS A 228 11.35 -16.81 -13.50
N ASP A 229 11.24 -16.09 -14.61
CA ASP A 229 10.83 -16.64 -15.92
C ASP A 229 12.03 -16.84 -16.88
N LYS A 230 13.25 -17.02 -16.35
CA LYS A 230 14.46 -17.36 -17.12
C LYS A 230 15.18 -18.56 -16.54
#